data_AF-K7AND5-F1
#
_entry.id   AF-K7AND5-F1
#
_cell.length_a   1.000
_cell.length_b   1.000
_cell.length_c   1.000
_cell.angle_alpha   90.00
_cell.angle_beta   90.00
_cell.angle_gamma   90.00
#
_symmetry.space_group_name_H-M   'P 1'
#
loop_
_entity.id
_entity.type
_entity.pdbx_description
1 polymer ?
#
loop_
_entity_poly.entity_id
_entity_poly.type
_entity_poly.pdbx_seq_one_letter_code
_entity_poly.pdbx_strand_id
1 'polypeptide(L)'
;MSELKIEKSYNPKIGFDFFYSDPDGDGFVYFKSEQERDKAANDAISDYLQDGWANEVENVIVGKITGVTAKVDVTIRPTQLDEDNCDEEGVYWDPDWDYTCNYEIKPVGFVCPTDIPPKVGV
;
A
#
# COMPACT_ATOMS: atom_id res chain seq x y z
N MET A 1 31.62 -13.46 3.26
CA MET A 1 30.56 -12.79 2.49
C MET A 1 29.51 -12.34 3.48
N SER A 2 29.19 -11.05 3.54
CA SER A 2 28.13 -10.57 4.43
C SER A 2 26.79 -11.11 3.94
N GLU A 3 26.06 -11.81 4.80
CA GLU A 3 24.66 -12.13 4.54
C GLU A 3 23.91 -10.79 4.37
N LEU A 4 23.39 -10.55 3.18
CA LEU A 4 22.50 -9.42 2.93
C LEU A 4 21.27 -9.62 3.83
N LYS A 5 21.09 -8.74 4.80
CA LYS A 5 19.90 -8.74 5.66
C LYS A 5 18.69 -8.43 4.78
N ILE A 6 17.83 -9.41 4.57
CA ILE A 6 16.58 -9.24 3.85
C ILE A 6 15.68 -8.29 4.65
N GLU A 7 15.23 -7.21 4.02
CA GLU A 7 14.28 -6.29 4.62
C GLU A 7 12.85 -6.73 4.24
N LYS A 8 12.04 -7.10 5.23
CA LYS A 8 10.64 -7.51 5.05
C LYS A 8 9.67 -6.66 5.87
N SER A 9 8.42 -6.60 5.43
CA SER A 9 7.31 -5.97 6.15
C SER A 9 6.10 -6.92 6.19
N TYR A 10 5.31 -6.84 7.26
CA TYR A 10 4.04 -7.55 7.40
C TYR A 10 2.82 -6.66 7.15
N ASN A 11 3.07 -5.39 6.80
CA ASN A 11 2.04 -4.42 6.39
C ASN A 11 2.45 -3.79 5.05
N PRO A 12 1.49 -3.39 4.19
CA PRO A 12 1.79 -2.62 2.99
C PRO A 12 2.62 -1.38 3.33
N LYS A 13 3.68 -1.14 2.58
CA LYS A 13 4.57 0.02 2.77
C LYS A 13 5.09 0.49 1.41
N ILE A 14 5.19 1.80 1.24
CA ILE A 14 5.77 2.39 0.03
C ILE A 14 7.17 1.81 -0.20
N GLY A 15 7.41 1.30 -1.42
CA GLY A 15 8.68 0.70 -1.82
C GLY A 15 8.84 -0.77 -1.44
N PHE A 16 7.80 -1.42 -0.90
CA PHE A 16 7.73 -2.85 -0.63
C PHE A 16 6.68 -3.51 -1.53
N ASP A 17 6.94 -3.48 -2.83
CA ASP A 17 5.92 -3.75 -3.85
C ASP A 17 5.86 -5.23 -4.22
N PHE A 18 6.79 -6.06 -3.75
CA PHE A 18 6.85 -7.49 -4.04
C PHE A 18 6.34 -8.27 -2.85
N PHE A 19 5.57 -9.34 -3.06
CA PHE A 19 5.05 -10.12 -1.96
C PHE A 19 5.13 -11.62 -2.20
N TYR A 20 5.26 -12.39 -1.12
CA TYR A 20 4.76 -13.76 -1.12
C TYR A 20 3.66 -13.89 -0.07
N SER A 21 2.73 -14.82 -0.32
CA SER A 21 1.67 -15.19 0.58
C SER A 21 1.77 -16.68 0.84
N ASP A 22 1.88 -17.04 2.12
CA ASP A 22 1.84 -18.40 2.62
C ASP A 22 0.77 -18.47 3.71
N PRO A 23 -0.44 -18.95 3.40
CA PRO A 23 -1.56 -18.99 4.34
C PRO A 23 -1.30 -19.82 5.60
N ASP A 24 -0.46 -20.87 5.50
CA ASP A 24 -0.18 -21.80 6.59
C ASP A 24 1.12 -21.48 7.34
N GLY A 25 1.91 -20.53 6.81
CA GLY A 25 3.12 -20.02 7.43
C GLY A 25 3.02 -18.55 7.86
N ASP A 26 3.86 -17.71 7.26
CA ASP A 26 4.06 -16.30 7.64
C ASP A 26 2.91 -15.36 7.23
N GLY A 27 1.89 -15.86 6.51
CA GLY A 27 0.82 -15.05 5.94
C GLY A 27 1.31 -14.24 4.74
N PHE A 28 0.97 -12.95 4.68
CA PHE A 28 1.32 -12.05 3.58
C PHE A 28 2.52 -11.18 3.94
N VAL A 29 3.62 -11.33 3.20
CA VAL A 29 4.90 -10.66 3.49
C VAL A 29 5.35 -9.83 2.29
N TYR A 30 5.79 -8.60 2.56
CA TYR A 30 6.20 -7.62 1.56
C TYR A 30 7.72 -7.42 1.54
N PHE A 31 8.27 -7.17 0.35
CA PHE A 31 9.70 -7.06 0.03
C PHE A 31 9.97 -5.91 -0.93
N LYS A 32 11.19 -5.38 -0.89
CA LYS A 32 11.64 -4.28 -1.78
C LYS A 32 11.97 -4.76 -3.19
N SER A 33 12.33 -6.04 -3.33
CA SER A 33 12.74 -6.60 -4.61
C SER A 33 12.15 -7.99 -4.85
N GLU A 34 12.03 -8.32 -6.14
CA GLU A 34 11.71 -9.66 -6.64
C GLU A 34 12.67 -10.73 -6.12
N GLN A 35 13.98 -10.43 -6.07
CA GLN A 35 15.00 -11.36 -5.60
C GLN A 35 14.82 -11.73 -4.11
N GLU A 36 14.50 -10.75 -3.26
CA GLU A 36 14.26 -10.97 -1.84
C GLU A 36 12.98 -11.80 -1.62
N ARG A 37 11.91 -11.47 -2.34
CA ARG A 37 10.66 -12.24 -2.34
C ARG A 37 10.90 -13.69 -2.75
N ASP A 38 11.59 -13.90 -3.87
CA ASP A 38 11.80 -15.25 -4.42
C ASP A 38 12.67 -16.09 -3.50
N LYS A 39 13.68 -15.48 -2.87
CA LYS A 39 14.47 -16.17 -1.84
C LYS A 39 13.57 -16.59 -0.67
N ALA A 40 12.76 -15.67 -0.14
CA ALA A 40 11.91 -15.96 1.01
C ALA A 40 10.83 -17.02 0.71
N ALA A 41 10.24 -16.99 -0.49
CA ALA A 41 9.30 -18.02 -0.94
C ALA A 41 9.97 -19.40 -1.05
N ASN A 42 11.19 -19.48 -1.58
CA ASN A 42 11.95 -20.74 -1.65
C ASN A 42 12.37 -21.26 -0.27
N ASP A 43 12.73 -20.35 0.65
CA ASP A 43 13.03 -20.70 2.03
C ASP A 43 11.76 -21.31 2.69
N ALA A 44 10.60 -20.66 2.55
CA ALA A 44 9.31 -21.17 3.08
C ALA A 44 8.95 -22.55 2.51
N ILE A 45 9.06 -22.75 1.20
CA ILE A 45 8.84 -24.06 0.56
C ILE A 45 9.81 -25.11 1.12
N SER A 46 11.06 -24.73 1.36
CA SER A 46 12.06 -25.65 1.90
C SER A 46 11.72 -26.09 3.31
N ASP A 47 11.17 -25.21 4.15
CA ASP A 47 10.79 -25.51 5.53
C ASP A 47 9.70 -26.60 5.59
N TYR A 48 8.73 -26.58 4.66
CA TYR A 48 7.73 -27.65 4.55
C TYR A 48 8.33 -29.03 4.21
N LEU A 49 9.48 -29.06 3.52
CA LEU A 49 10.10 -30.29 3.02
C LEU A 49 11.10 -30.93 3.99
N GLN A 50 11.49 -30.26 5.08
CA GLN A 50 12.58 -30.75 5.95
C GLN A 50 12.18 -31.88 6.92
N ASP A 51 10.89 -32.07 7.20
CA ASP A 51 10.42 -32.98 8.27
C ASP A 51 10.11 -34.42 7.82
N GLY A 52 10.45 -34.82 6.60
CA GLY A 52 10.33 -36.21 6.14
C GLY A 52 8.88 -36.72 5.98
N TRP A 53 7.89 -35.85 6.19
CA TRP A 53 6.49 -36.04 5.84
C TRP A 53 6.12 -35.05 4.74
N ALA A 54 5.33 -35.50 3.77
CA ALA A 54 4.75 -34.61 2.77
C ALA A 54 3.67 -33.75 3.45
N ASN A 55 4.08 -32.65 4.08
CA ASN A 55 3.16 -31.54 4.27
C ASN A 55 2.86 -31.02 2.86
N GLU A 56 1.60 -31.10 2.44
CA GLU A 56 1.19 -30.57 1.15
C GLU A 56 1.51 -29.07 1.16
N VAL A 57 2.41 -28.63 0.28
CA VAL A 57 2.69 -27.21 0.09
C VAL A 57 1.55 -26.64 -0.74
N GLU A 58 0.52 -26.16 -0.07
CA GLU A 58 -0.62 -25.55 -0.73
C GLU A 58 -0.47 -24.03 -0.77
N ASN A 59 -0.58 -23.45 -1.96
CA ASN A 59 -0.85 -22.03 -2.15
C ASN A 59 0.21 -21.02 -1.68
N VAL A 60 1.51 -21.36 -1.74
CA VAL A 60 2.58 -20.33 -1.70
C VAL A 60 2.50 -19.50 -2.98
N ILE A 61 2.04 -18.25 -2.87
CA ILE A 61 1.78 -17.36 -4.01
C ILE A 61 2.79 -16.21 -3.98
N VAL A 62 3.40 -15.91 -5.12
CA VAL A 62 4.24 -14.73 -5.29
C VAL A 62 3.59 -13.71 -6.22
N GLY A 63 3.85 -12.43 -5.98
CA GLY A 63 3.36 -11.38 -6.85
C GLY A 63 4.06 -10.04 -6.68
N LYS A 64 3.51 -9.05 -7.38
CA LYS A 64 3.88 -7.65 -7.29
C LYS A 64 2.61 -6.81 -7.19
N ILE A 65 2.57 -5.90 -6.24
CA ILE A 65 1.55 -4.87 -6.11
C ILE A 65 1.69 -3.89 -7.28
N THR A 66 0.65 -3.79 -8.08
CA THR A 66 0.60 -2.88 -9.23
C THR A 66 -0.16 -1.60 -8.92
N GLY A 67 -0.97 -1.59 -7.86
CA GLY A 67 -1.65 -0.41 -7.39
C GLY A 67 -2.08 -0.49 -5.93
N VAL A 68 -2.24 0.68 -5.33
CA VAL A 68 -2.71 0.89 -3.96
C VAL A 68 -3.79 1.95 -3.97
N THR A 69 -4.71 1.87 -3.01
CA THR A 69 -5.71 2.91 -2.83
C THR A 69 -5.03 4.24 -2.52
N ALA A 70 -5.39 5.29 -3.25
CA ALA A 70 -4.93 6.63 -3.01
C ALA A 70 -6.10 7.63 -3.02
N LYS A 71 -5.92 8.71 -2.26
CA LYS A 71 -6.81 9.87 -2.25
C LYS A 71 -6.71 10.59 -3.60
N VAL A 72 -7.85 10.94 -4.18
CA VAL A 72 -7.95 11.71 -5.43
C VAL A 72 -9.03 12.78 -5.32
N ASP A 73 -9.04 13.73 -6.26
CA ASP A 73 -10.04 14.80 -6.36
C ASP A 73 -10.30 15.52 -5.04
N VAL A 74 -9.21 15.95 -4.40
CA VAL A 74 -9.29 16.61 -3.09
C VAL A 74 -9.78 18.03 -3.28
N THR A 75 -10.92 18.34 -2.67
CA THR A 75 -11.43 19.70 -2.56
C THR A 75 -11.30 20.13 -1.11
N ILE A 76 -10.57 21.22 -0.87
CA ILE A 76 -10.43 21.80 0.47
C ILE A 76 -11.71 22.57 0.79
N ARG A 77 -12.17 22.49 2.04
CA ARG A 77 -13.35 23.22 2.48
C ARG A 77 -13.17 24.72 2.22
N PRO A 78 -14.09 25.37 1.47
CA PRO A 78 -14.07 26.80 1.26
C PRO A 78 -14.20 27.57 2.59
N THR A 79 -13.59 28.75 2.65
CA THR A 79 -13.73 29.64 3.83
C THR A 79 -15.04 30.42 3.83
N GLN A 80 -15.74 30.46 2.70
CA GLN A 80 -17.00 31.16 2.52
C GLN A 80 -18.09 30.13 2.27
N LEU A 81 -18.99 29.98 3.24
CA LEU A 81 -20.18 29.13 3.17
C LEU A 81 -21.40 29.95 3.57
N ASP A 82 -22.57 29.55 3.13
CA ASP A 82 -23.84 30.15 3.54
C ASP A 82 -24.31 29.69 4.93
N GLU A 83 -25.50 30.14 5.35
CA GLU A 83 -26.07 29.82 6.67
C GLU A 83 -26.37 28.31 6.87
N ASP A 84 -26.51 27.56 5.77
CA ASP A 84 -26.77 26.11 5.75
C ASP A 84 -25.47 25.30 5.60
N ASN A 85 -24.29 25.94 5.65
CA ASN A 85 -22.97 25.39 5.36
C ASN A 85 -22.80 24.87 3.92
N CYS A 86 -23.47 25.46 2.95
CA CYS A 86 -23.26 25.16 1.53
C CYS A 86 -22.24 26.12 0.89
N ASP A 87 -21.49 25.63 -0.10
CA ASP A 87 -20.63 26.47 -0.94
C ASP A 87 -21.39 27.13 -2.10
N GLU A 88 -20.68 27.88 -2.95
CA GLU A 88 -21.27 28.62 -4.08
C GLU A 88 -21.97 27.73 -5.12
N GLU A 89 -21.61 26.44 -5.17
CA GLU A 89 -22.22 25.44 -6.06
C GLU A 89 -23.37 24.69 -5.37
N GLY A 90 -23.70 25.03 -4.12
CA GLY A 90 -24.74 24.40 -3.31
C GLY A 90 -24.34 23.05 -2.70
N VAL A 91 -23.04 22.75 -2.62
CA VAL A 91 -22.54 21.53 -1.97
C VAL A 91 -22.46 21.76 -0.46
N TYR A 92 -23.10 20.87 0.30
CA TYR A 92 -23.05 20.91 1.76
C TYR A 92 -21.69 20.48 2.30
N TRP A 93 -21.16 21.27 3.23
CA TRP A 93 -19.92 21.02 3.96
C TRP A 93 -20.21 20.85 5.44
N ASP A 94 -20.07 19.63 5.95
CA ASP A 94 -20.16 19.39 7.39
C ASP A 94 -19.10 20.24 8.13
N PRO A 95 -19.44 20.89 9.25
CA PRO A 95 -18.50 21.72 10.00
C PRO A 95 -17.21 21.03 10.43
N ASP A 96 -17.24 19.69 10.60
CA ASP A 96 -16.09 18.87 10.98
C ASP A 96 -15.24 18.42 9.78
N TRP A 97 -15.62 18.75 8.55
CA TRP A 97 -14.86 18.40 7.34
C TRP A 97 -13.86 19.49 6.95
N ASP A 98 -12.57 19.15 6.94
CA ASP A 98 -11.53 20.06 6.41
C ASP A 98 -11.41 19.98 4.88
N TYR A 99 -11.81 18.84 4.29
CA TYR A 99 -11.78 18.59 2.86
C TYR A 99 -12.74 17.45 2.49
N THR A 100 -13.11 17.37 1.23
CA THR A 100 -13.73 16.19 0.61
C THR A 100 -12.76 15.56 -0.39
N CYS A 101 -12.90 14.26 -0.65
CA CYS A 101 -12.10 13.55 -1.64
C CYS A 101 -12.76 12.24 -2.08
N ASN A 102 -12.29 11.71 -3.21
CA ASN A 102 -12.56 10.36 -3.67
C ASN A 102 -11.38 9.43 -3.38
N TYR A 103 -11.58 8.13 -3.57
CA TYR A 103 -10.54 7.11 -3.47
C TYR A 103 -10.53 6.21 -4.70
N GLU A 104 -9.35 5.99 -5.26
CA GLU A 104 -9.16 5.14 -6.43
C GLU A 104 -7.92 4.26 -6.28
N ILE A 105 -7.87 3.14 -7.00
CA ILE A 105 -6.63 2.36 -7.15
C ILE A 105 -5.71 3.11 -8.09
N LYS A 106 -4.53 3.50 -7.60
CA LYS A 106 -3.47 4.17 -8.37
C LYS A 106 -2.19 3.34 -8.36
N PRO A 107 -1.29 3.55 -9.33
CA PRO A 107 0.02 2.90 -9.32
C PRO A 107 0.75 3.13 -8.00
N VAL A 108 1.58 2.17 -7.60
CA VAL A 108 2.38 2.32 -6.37
C VAL A 108 3.27 3.55 -6.47
N GLY A 109 3.34 4.32 -5.39
CA GLY A 109 4.07 5.59 -5.35
C GLY A 109 3.31 6.79 -5.93
N PHE A 110 2.02 6.64 -6.28
CA PHE A 110 1.18 7.80 -6.60
C PHE A 110 1.11 8.76 -5.41
N VAL A 111 1.37 10.03 -5.69
CA VAL A 111 1.23 11.13 -4.73
C VAL A 111 0.06 11.97 -5.19
N CYS A 112 -0.93 12.21 -4.31
CA CYS A 112 -2.03 13.09 -4.66
C CYS A 112 -1.49 14.50 -4.93
N PRO A 113 -1.88 15.18 -6.03
CA PRO A 113 -1.37 16.51 -6.35
C PRO A 113 -1.54 17.53 -5.22
N THR A 114 -2.59 17.40 -4.40
CA THR A 114 -2.83 18.27 -3.25
C THR A 114 -1.90 18.01 -2.06
N ASP A 115 -1.21 16.87 -2.03
CA ASP A 115 -0.20 16.54 -1.02
C ASP A 115 1.19 17.05 -1.42
N ILE A 116 1.36 17.57 -2.64
CA ILE A 116 2.58 18.22 -3.08
C ILE A 116 2.58 19.63 -2.50
N PRO A 117 3.51 19.98 -1.58
CA PRO A 117 3.58 21.33 -1.05
C PRO A 117 3.82 22.30 -2.21
N PRO A 118 3.18 23.48 -2.23
CA PRO A 118 3.38 24.45 -3.29
C PRO A 118 4.87 24.75 -3.41
N LYS A 119 5.43 24.65 -4.62
CA LYS A 119 6.81 25.04 -4.89
C LYS A 119 6.95 26.49 -4.44
N VAL A 120 7.69 26.72 -3.36
CA VAL A 120 8.08 28.07 -2.94
C VAL A 120 8.93 28.61 -4.07
N GLY A 121 8.36 29.54 -4.84
CA GLY A 121 9.04 30.21 -5.93
C GLY A 121 10.28 30.92 -5.39
N VAL A 122 11.41 30.67 -6.05
CA VAL A 122 12.66 31.43 -5.91
C VAL A 122 12.52 32.76 -6.62
#